data_AF-A0A948H0C0-F1
#
_entry.id   AF-A0A948H0C0-F1
#
_cell.length_a   1.000
_cell.length_b   1.000
_cell.length_c   1.000
_cell.angle_alpha   90.00
_cell.angle_beta   90.00
_cell.angle_gamma   90.00
#
_symmetry.space_group_name_H-M   'P 1'
#
loop_
_entity.id
_entity.type
_entity.pdbx_description
1 polymer ?
#
loop_
_entity_poly.entity_id
_entity_poly.type
_entity_poly.pdbx_seq_one_letter_code
_entity_poly.pdbx_strand_id
1 'polypeptide(L)' 'MQENLAYLRISSVVMKIAAWIFLLFGLLGGVLIITGVVPAYPRYLGAILIIFYSFISFFIFLVGKLAGLIREIIKEIKKE' A
#
# COMPACT_ATOMS: atom_id res chain seq x y z
N MET A 1 -10.59 13.32 21.71
CA MET A 1 -9.39 12.44 21.90
C MET A 1 -9.65 10.97 21.53
N GLN A 2 -10.78 10.35 21.91
CA GLN A 2 -11.17 9.04 21.35
C GLN A 2 -11.37 9.07 19.82
N GLU A 3 -11.84 10.20 19.29
CA GLU A 3 -11.94 10.45 17.85
C GLU A 3 -10.59 10.39 17.12
N ASN A 4 -9.49 10.84 17.73
CA ASN A 4 -8.16 10.77 17.13
C ASN A 4 -7.66 9.31 17.01
N LEU A 5 -8.00 8.46 18.00
CA LEU A 5 -7.70 7.02 17.94
C LEU A 5 -8.59 6.29 16.94
N ALA A 6 -9.83 6.75 16.73
CA ALA A 6 -10.71 6.26 15.67
C ALA A 6 -10.19 6.69 14.28
N TYR A 7 -9.71 7.92 14.14
CA TYR A 7 -9.09 8.43 12.91
C TYR A 7 -7.82 7.65 12.53
N LEU A 8 -6.96 7.34 13.50
CA LEU A 8 -5.78 6.47 13.28
C LEU A 8 -6.15 5.06 12.81
N ARG A 9 -7.30 4.53 13.26
CA ARG A 9 -7.81 3.23 12.79
C ARG A 9 -8.28 3.31 11.35
N ILE A 10 -9.09 4.31 11.03
CA ILE A 10 -9.66 4.48 9.69
C ILE A 10 -8.54 4.75 8.69
N SER A 11 -7.61 5.65 9.00
CA SER A 11 -6.44 5.93 8.15
C SER A 11 -5.56 4.70 7.93
N SER A 12 -5.29 3.88 8.96
CA SER A 12 -4.55 2.62 8.78
C SER A 12 -5.25 1.64 7.82
N VAL A 13 -6.57 1.50 7.93
CA VAL A 13 -7.37 0.65 7.02
C VAL A 13 -7.37 1.21 5.61
N VAL A 14 -7.59 2.51 5.44
CA VAL A 14 -7.58 3.19 4.14
C VAL A 14 -6.21 3.05 3.47
N MET A 15 -5.12 3.22 4.20
CA MET A 15 -3.77 3.03 3.67
C MET A 15 -3.54 1.58 3.22
N LYS A 16 -4.00 0.58 3.98
CA LYS A 16 -3.92 -0.82 3.54
C LYS A 16 -4.70 -1.06 2.25
N ILE A 17 -5.92 -0.53 2.15
CA ILE A 17 -6.74 -0.64 0.93
C ILE A 17 -6.03 0.03 -0.26
N ALA A 18 -5.48 1.23 -0.06
CA ALA A 18 -4.69 1.91 -1.09
C ALA A 18 -3.49 1.06 -1.53
N ALA A 19 -2.75 0.46 -0.59
CA ALA A 19 -1.63 -0.42 -0.91
C ALA A 19 -2.07 -1.60 -1.80
N TRP A 20 -3.20 -2.23 -1.51
CA TRP A 20 -3.75 -3.31 -2.33
C TRP A 20 -4.17 -2.85 -3.72
N ILE A 21 -4.77 -1.65 -3.84
CA ILE A 21 -5.15 -1.07 -5.13
C ILE A 21 -3.90 -0.83 -5.98
N PHE A 22 -2.88 -0.17 -5.43
CA PHE A 22 -1.62 0.08 -6.13
C PHE A 22 -0.95 -1.23 -6.57
N LEU A 23 -0.96 -2.26 -5.72
CA LEU A 23 -0.39 -3.56 -6.05
C LEU A 23 -1.13 -4.24 -7.20
N LEU A 24 -2.47 -4.20 -7.19
CA LEU A 24 -3.29 -4.75 -8.27
C LEU A 24 -3.04 -4.04 -9.60
N PHE A 25 -2.99 -2.70 -9.60
CA PHE A 25 -2.69 -1.94 -10.81
C PHE A 25 -1.28 -2.21 -11.34
N GLY A 26 -0.28 -2.28 -10.45
CA GLY A 26 1.09 -2.62 -10.80
C GLY A 26 1.21 -4.01 -11.42
N LEU A 27 0.57 -5.01 -10.81
CA LEU A 27 0.56 -6.39 -11.32
C LEU A 27 -0.16 -6.49 -12.66
N LEU A 28 -1.41 -6.02 -12.75
CA LEU A 28 -2.19 -6.13 -13.98
C LEU A 28 -1.52 -5.36 -15.13
N GLY A 29 -1.14 -4.09 -14.89
CA GLY A 29 -0.48 -3.27 -15.90
C GLY A 29 0.86 -3.85 -16.34
N GLY A 30 1.68 -4.28 -15.37
CA GLY A 30 2.98 -4.87 -15.66
C GLY A 30 2.91 -6.22 -16.37
N VAL A 31 2.01 -7.11 -15.96
CA VAL A 31 1.79 -8.41 -16.61
C VAL A 31 1.30 -8.22 -18.05
N LEU A 32 0.35 -7.30 -18.30
CA LEU A 32 -0.14 -7.01 -19.65
C LEU A 32 0.96 -6.50 -20.60
N ILE A 33 1.91 -5.72 -20.08
CA ILE A 33 3.07 -5.26 -20.85
C ILE A 33 4.05 -6.41 -21.10
N ILE A 34 4.32 -7.25 -20.10
CA ILE A 34 5.25 -8.39 -20.22
C ILE A 34 4.73 -9.44 -21.21
N THR A 35 3.43 -9.76 -21.16
CA THR A 35 2.79 -10.74 -22.06
C THR A 35 2.64 -10.23 -23.48
N GLY A 36 2.94 -8.95 -23.74
CA GLY A 36 2.86 -8.36 -25.07
C GLY A 36 1.43 -8.05 -25.52
N VAL A 37 0.46 -8.05 -24.61
CA VAL A 37 -0.92 -7.60 -24.89
C VAL A 37 -0.93 -6.11 -25.24
N VAL A 38 0.02 -5.34 -24.73
CA VAL A 38 0.24 -3.94 -25.09
C VAL A 38 1.50 -3.82 -25.98
N PRO A 39 1.37 -3.92 -27.32
CA PRO A 39 2.52 -4.02 -28.23
C PRO A 39 3.33 -2.72 -28.36
N ALA A 40 2.82 -1.60 -27.86
CA ALA A 40 3.49 -0.30 -27.93
C ALA A 40 4.68 -0.14 -26.96
N TYR A 41 4.79 -1.00 -25.95
CA TYR A 41 5.79 -0.85 -24.90
C TYR A 41 6.77 -2.03 -24.87
N PRO A 42 8.08 -1.77 -24.66
CA PRO A 42 9.03 -2.83 -24.44
C PRO A 42 8.73 -3.63 -23.16
N ARG A 43 8.89 -4.96 -23.21
CA ARG A 43 8.53 -5.88 -22.12
C ARG A 43 9.23 -5.59 -20.79
N TYR A 44 10.46 -5.08 -20.82
CA TYR A 44 11.20 -4.71 -19.60
C TYR A 44 10.54 -3.56 -18.84
N LEU A 45 9.79 -2.67 -19.51
CA LEU A 45 9.02 -1.63 -18.82
C LEU A 45 7.96 -2.25 -17.93
N GLY A 46 7.36 -3.37 -18.33
CA GLY A 46 6.40 -4.09 -17.49
C GLY A 46 7.04 -4.57 -16.19
N ALA A 47 8.26 -5.11 -16.24
CA ALA A 47 9.00 -5.51 -15.04
C ALA A 47 9.34 -4.32 -14.13
N ILE A 48 9.79 -3.20 -14.71
CA ILE A 48 10.05 -1.95 -13.97
C ILE A 48 8.77 -1.46 -13.28
N LEU A 49 7.64 -1.51 -13.99
CA LEU A 49 6.34 -1.06 -13.49
C LEU A 49 5.86 -1.93 -12.32
N ILE A 50 6.02 -3.25 -12.40
CA ILE A 50 5.74 -4.17 -11.27
C ILE A 50 6.60 -3.83 -10.08
N ILE A 51 7.92 -3.67 -10.27
CA ILE A 51 8.86 -3.38 -9.18
C ILE A 51 8.48 -2.05 -8.51
N PHE A 52 8.23 -1.00 -9.30
CA PHE A 52 7.91 0.33 -8.80
C PHE A 52 6.59 0.36 -8.03
N TYR A 53 5.52 -0.22 -8.58
CA TYR A 53 4.22 -0.27 -7.90
C TYR A 53 4.23 -1.20 -6.68
N SER A 54 4.99 -2.30 -6.72
CA SER A 54 5.18 -3.18 -5.56
C SER A 54 5.92 -2.44 -4.44
N PHE A 55 6.93 -1.65 -4.78
CA PHE A 55 7.67 -0.82 -3.83
C PHE A 55 6.75 0.24 -3.18
N ILE A 56 5.96 0.96 -3.98
CA ILE A 56 4.98 1.93 -3.46
C ILE A 56 3.95 1.25 -2.56
N SER A 57 3.38 0.12 -3.00
CA SER A 57 2.42 -0.64 -2.21
C SER A 57 3.01 -1.06 -0.87
N PHE A 58 4.23 -1.59 -0.88
CA PHE A 58 4.94 -1.97 0.34
C PHE A 58 5.12 -0.77 1.28
N PHE A 59 5.51 0.38 0.75
CA PHE A 59 5.67 1.60 1.54
C PHE A 59 4.36 2.06 2.19
N ILE A 60 3.27 2.10 1.42
CA ILE A 60 1.94 2.48 1.92
C ILE A 60 1.47 1.48 2.99
N PHE A 61 1.69 0.19 2.77
CA PHE A 61 1.38 -0.85 3.75
C PHE A 61 2.17 -0.65 5.06
N LEU A 62 3.45 -0.31 4.95
CA LEU A 62 4.32 -0.05 6.09
C LEU A 62 3.81 1.14 6.92
N VAL A 63 3.43 2.25 6.26
CA VAL A 63 2.83 3.42 6.93
C VAL A 63 1.54 3.03 7.65
N GLY A 64 0.66 2.27 6.99
CA GLY A 64 -0.57 1.77 7.61
C GLY A 64 -0.30 0.91 8.84
N LYS A 65 0.77 0.09 8.82
CA LYS A 65 1.21 -0.73 9.96
C LYS A 65 1.75 0.13 11.10
N LEU A 66 2.58 1.13 10.80
CA LEU A 66 3.14 2.06 11.79
C LEU A 66 2.04 2.86 12.50
N ALA A 67 1.04 3.35 11.77
CA ALA A 67 -0.12 4.03 12.38
C ALA A 67 -0.89 3.11 13.35
N GLY A 68 -0.98 1.82 13.03
CA GLY A 68 -1.56 0.80 13.91
C GLY A 68 -0.75 0.59 15.19
N LEU A 69 0.58 0.48 15.07
CA LEU A 69 1.48 0.31 16.22
C LEU A 69 1.47 1.54 17.13
N ILE A 70 1.51 2.75 16.56
CA ILE A 70 1.40 4.00 17.34
C ILE A 70 0.10 4.01 18.14
N ARG A 71 -1.01 3.55 17.54
CA ARG A 71 -2.29 3.45 18.22
C ARG A 71 -2.26 2.48 19.40
N GLU A 72 -1.61 1.32 19.25
CA GLU A 72 -1.43 0.35 20.34
C GLU A 72 -0.61 0.94 21.47
N ILE A 73 0.53 1.57 21.16
CA ILE A 73 1.40 2.24 22.14
C ILE A 73 0.62 3.30 22.92
N ILE A 74 -0.13 4.18 22.24
CA ILE A 74 -0.96 5.21 22.92
C ILE A 74 -2.01 4.56 23.83
N LYS A 75 -2.58 3.43 23.42
CA LYS A 75 -3.59 2.72 24.22
C LYS A 75 -2.97 2.07 25.46
N GLU A 76 -1.77 1.51 25.34
CA GLU A 76 -1.00 0.92 26.44
C GLU A 76 -0.66 2.00 27.49
N ILE A 77 -0.04 3.11 27.05
CA ILE A 77 0.37 4.23 27.90
C ILE A 77 -0.82 4.85 28.65
N LYS A 78 -2.01 4.84 28.05
CA LYS A 78 -3.22 5.44 28.66
C LYS A 78 -3.96 4.48 29.60
N LYS A 79 -3.54 3.22 29.69
CA LYS A 79 -4.15 2.19 30.53
C LYS A 79 -3.43 2.06 31.87
N GLU A 80 -2.16 2.45 31.92
CA GLU A 80 -1.46 2.89 33.13
C GLU A 80 -1.92 4.30 33.53
#